data_AF-A0A960KBW1-F1
#
_entry.id   AF-A0A960KBW1-F1
#
_cell.length_a   1.000
_cell.length_b   1.000
_cell.length_c   1.000
_cell.angle_alpha   90.00
_cell.angle_beta   90.00
_cell.angle_gamma   90.00
#
_symmetry.space_group_name_H-M   'P 1'
#
loop_
_entity.id
_entity.type
_entity.pdbx_description
1 polymer ?
#
loop_
_entity_poly.entity_id
_entity_poly.type
_entity_poly.pdbx_seq_one_letter_code
_entity_poly.pdbx_strand_id
1 'polypeptide(L)'
;MFSKGKGSKFETLEQERVDMEALVSDLASLLGVDAGRLTATQRECADPANDGKDRVDFNLVVSVDDAPGAATYGAVEQALHDRGWATERSSSATTEDIFANRGDADLTVTAFQHPTRVSISGSTSCHRP
;
A
#
# COMPACT_ATOMS: atom_id res chain seq x y z
N MET A 1 1.97 -33.06 -18.78
CA MET A 1 2.69 -32.55 -17.59
C MET A 1 2.50 -31.05 -17.58
N PHE A 2 1.56 -30.51 -16.81
CA PHE A 2 1.34 -29.07 -16.72
C PHE A 2 1.84 -28.58 -15.37
N SER A 3 2.90 -27.78 -15.40
CA SER A 3 3.49 -27.11 -14.25
C SER A 3 2.47 -26.18 -13.60
N LYS A 4 2.04 -26.52 -12.39
CA LYS A 4 1.35 -25.58 -11.49
C LYS A 4 2.40 -24.62 -10.93
N GLY A 5 2.57 -23.47 -11.57
CA GLY A 5 3.22 -22.32 -10.94
C GLY A 5 2.33 -21.85 -9.80
N LYS A 6 2.74 -22.15 -8.56
CA LYS A 6 2.05 -21.70 -7.34
C LYS A 6 2.17 -20.18 -7.29
N GLY A 7 1.02 -19.51 -7.20
CA GLY A 7 0.95 -18.08 -6.95
C GLY A 7 1.77 -17.69 -5.73
N SER A 8 2.40 -16.53 -5.82
CA SER A 8 3.15 -15.89 -4.73
C SER A 8 2.22 -15.72 -3.53
N LYS A 9 2.22 -16.70 -2.64
CA LYS A 9 1.54 -16.68 -1.35
C LYS A 9 2.57 -16.16 -0.36
N PHE A 10 2.31 -15.03 0.28
CA PHE A 10 3.11 -14.62 1.43
C PHE A 10 3.10 -15.77 2.44
N GLU A 11 4.27 -16.30 2.79
CA GLU A 11 4.38 -17.52 3.61
C GLU A 11 4.24 -17.22 5.11
N THR A 12 4.48 -15.96 5.53
CA THR A 12 4.37 -15.50 6.92
C THR A 12 3.97 -14.01 6.98
N LEU A 13 3.43 -13.58 8.12
CA LEU A 13 3.14 -12.16 8.40
C LEU A 13 4.40 -11.28 8.29
N GLU A 14 5.55 -11.81 8.71
CA GLU A 14 6.82 -11.10 8.64
C GLU A 14 7.26 -10.87 7.19
N GLN A 15 7.09 -11.85 6.30
CA GLN A 15 7.43 -11.68 4.89
C GLN A 15 6.50 -10.67 4.22
N GLU A 16 5.18 -10.75 4.45
CA GLU A 16 4.25 -9.77 3.89
C GLU A 16 4.52 -8.36 4.45
N ARG A 17 4.92 -8.24 5.71
CA ARG A 17 5.34 -6.97 6.30
C ARG A 17 6.53 -6.39 5.55
N VAL A 18 7.59 -7.17 5.34
CA VAL A 18 8.81 -6.72 4.64
C VAL A 18 8.48 -6.33 3.18
N ASP A 19 7.65 -7.12 2.50
CA ASP A 19 7.25 -6.85 1.12
C ASP A 19 6.41 -5.56 1.01
N MET A 20 5.52 -5.31 1.99
CA MET A 20 4.75 -4.07 2.06
C MET A 20 5.60 -2.86 2.46
N GLU A 21 6.56 -3.01 3.39
CA GLU A 21 7.51 -1.93 3.73
C GLU A 21 8.35 -1.53 2.51
N ALA A 22 8.82 -2.51 1.75
CA ALA A 22 9.52 -2.28 0.49
C ALA A 22 8.62 -1.60 -0.55
N LEU A 23 7.37 -2.07 -0.71
CA LEU A 23 6.40 -1.43 -1.60
C LEU A 23 6.16 0.03 -1.23
N VAL A 24 5.85 0.32 0.04
CA VAL A 24 5.59 1.70 0.48
C VAL A 24 6.82 2.59 0.29
N SER A 25 8.02 2.06 0.52
CA SER A 25 9.28 2.78 0.29
C SER A 25 9.53 3.07 -1.20
N ASP A 26 9.23 2.13 -2.09
CA ASP A 26 9.31 2.31 -3.54
C ASP A 26 8.31 3.37 -4.02
N LEU A 27 7.06 3.32 -3.53
CA LEU A 27 6.04 4.30 -3.89
C LEU A 27 6.40 5.70 -3.37
N ALA A 28 6.91 5.80 -2.14
CA ALA A 28 7.42 7.03 -1.58
C ALA A 28 8.54 7.62 -2.48
N SER A 29 9.45 6.78 -2.96
CA SER A 29 10.51 7.19 -3.88
C SER A 29 9.96 7.72 -5.22
N LEU A 30 8.92 7.08 -5.78
CA LEU A 30 8.24 7.57 -6.99
C LEU A 30 7.57 8.93 -6.77
N LEU A 31 7.05 9.14 -5.57
CA LEU A 31 6.43 10.39 -5.14
C LEU A 31 7.46 11.47 -4.73
N GLY A 32 8.76 11.14 -4.75
CA GLY A 32 9.84 12.05 -4.34
C GLY A 32 9.85 12.34 -2.85
N VAL A 33 9.26 11.47 -2.02
CA VAL A 33 9.16 11.63 -0.57
C VAL A 33 9.99 10.60 0.19
N ASP A 34 10.51 11.00 1.34
CA ASP A 34 11.26 10.10 2.22
C ASP A 34 10.32 9.21 3.03
N ALA A 35 10.54 7.90 2.98
CA ALA A 35 9.79 6.90 3.75
C ALA A 35 10.28 6.75 5.20
N GLY A 36 11.24 7.56 5.67
CA GLY A 36 11.88 7.43 6.98
C GLY A 36 10.96 7.57 8.20
N ARG A 37 9.68 7.91 7.99
CA ARG A 37 8.63 7.92 9.02
C ARG A 37 7.51 6.91 8.78
N LEU A 38 7.75 5.85 8.01
CA LEU A 38 6.81 4.75 7.86
C LEU A 38 6.54 4.12 9.23
N THR A 39 5.27 4.12 9.61
CA THR A 39 4.78 3.39 10.79
C THR A 39 4.15 2.08 10.37
N ALA A 40 4.51 1.00 11.05
CA ALA A 40 3.96 -0.34 10.86
C ALA A 40 3.48 -0.86 12.22
N THR A 41 2.20 -1.24 12.31
CA THR A 41 1.59 -1.70 13.57
C THR A 41 0.91 -3.04 13.36
N GLN A 42 1.38 -4.07 14.07
CA GLN A 42 0.70 -5.36 14.10
C GLN A 42 -0.59 -5.24 14.92
N ARG A 43 -1.71 -5.71 14.36
CA ARG A 43 -3.01 -5.74 15.01
C ARG A 43 -3.74 -7.04 14.68
N GLU A 44 -4.55 -7.50 15.63
CA GLU A 44 -5.44 -8.63 15.43
C GLU A 44 -6.53 -8.28 14.41
N CYS A 45 -6.88 -9.23 13.55
CA CYS A 45 -7.93 -9.03 12.58
C CYS A 45 -9.31 -9.02 13.25
N ALA A 46 -10.07 -7.94 13.03
CA ALA A 46 -11.33 -7.69 13.73
C ALA A 46 -12.53 -8.54 13.27
N ASP A 47 -12.36 -9.37 12.23
CA ASP A 47 -13.45 -10.17 11.65
C ASP A 47 -13.46 -11.62 12.21
N PRO A 48 -14.63 -12.19 12.55
CA PRO A 48 -14.73 -13.55 13.08
C PRO A 48 -14.14 -14.65 12.17
N ALA A 49 -14.11 -14.44 10.85
CA ALA A 49 -13.50 -15.38 9.91
C ALA A 49 -11.96 -15.39 9.99
N ASN A 50 -11.38 -14.42 10.69
CA ASN A 50 -9.95 -14.24 10.89
C ASN A 50 -9.56 -14.25 12.37
N ASP A 51 -10.40 -14.84 13.23
CA ASP A 51 -10.09 -15.02 14.65
C ASP A 51 -8.72 -15.72 14.85
N GLY A 52 -7.90 -15.17 15.76
CA GLY A 52 -6.53 -15.62 16.00
C GLY A 52 -5.55 -15.39 14.85
N LYS A 53 -5.85 -14.46 13.94
CA LYS A 53 -4.92 -13.98 12.90
C LYS A 53 -4.56 -12.51 13.12
N ASP A 54 -3.35 -12.16 12.74
CA ASP A 54 -2.82 -10.81 12.79
C ASP A 54 -2.61 -10.25 11.38
N ARG A 55 -2.62 -8.92 11.29
CA ARG A 55 -2.19 -8.15 10.12
C ARG A 55 -1.27 -7.02 10.56
N VAL A 56 -0.56 -6.41 9.60
CA VAL A 56 0.21 -5.20 9.84
C VAL A 56 -0.44 -4.04 9.10
N ASP A 57 -0.78 -2.99 9.84
CA ASP A 57 -1.27 -1.74 9.27
C ASP A 57 -0.10 -0.78 9.07
N PHE A 58 -0.05 -0.16 7.89
CA PHE A 58 0.97 0.80 7.49
C PHE A 58 0.39 2.19 7.36
N ASN A 59 1.18 3.18 7.76
CA ASN A 59 0.86 4.57 7.55
C ASN A 59 2.12 5.42 7.41
N LEU A 60 2.19 6.18 6.34
CA LEU A 60 3.20 7.17 6.01
C LEU A 60 2.50 8.46 5.61
N VAL A 61 2.77 9.57 6.30
CA VAL A 61 2.23 10.89 5.95
C VAL A 61 3.38 11.88 5.89
N VAL A 62 3.56 12.47 4.70
CA VAL A 62 4.69 13.37 4.42
C VAL A 62 4.15 14.66 3.79
N SER A 63 4.53 15.81 4.35
CA SER A 63 4.32 17.10 3.70
C SER A 63 5.30 17.24 2.53
N VAL A 64 4.81 17.72 1.40
CA VAL A 64 5.60 17.90 0.18
C VAL A 64 5.50 19.35 -0.28
N ASP A 65 6.56 19.85 -0.90
CA ASP A 65 6.60 21.23 -1.40
C ASP A 65 5.61 21.43 -2.56
N ASP A 66 5.44 20.41 -3.40
CA ASP A 66 4.54 20.39 -4.55
C ASP A 66 3.70 19.10 -4.59
N ALA A 67 2.42 19.23 -4.95
CA ALA A 67 1.54 18.07 -5.08
C ALA A 67 2.06 17.19 -6.22
N PRO A 68 2.16 15.86 -6.04
CA PRO A 68 2.53 14.97 -7.12
C PRO A 68 1.52 15.14 -8.26
N GLY A 69 1.99 15.44 -9.47
CA GLY A 69 1.13 15.61 -10.62
C GLY A 69 0.58 14.28 -11.14
N ALA A 70 -0.39 14.36 -12.05
CA ALA A 70 -1.04 13.20 -12.68
C ALA A 70 -0.06 12.18 -13.28
N ALA A 71 1.09 12.63 -13.81
CA ALA A 71 2.12 11.74 -14.35
C ALA A 71 2.79 10.88 -13.26
N THR A 72 3.07 11.46 -12.09
CA THR A 72 3.61 10.74 -10.93
C THR A 72 2.60 9.73 -10.41
N TYR A 73 1.33 10.11 -10.34
CA TYR A 73 0.24 9.19 -10.00
C TYR A 73 0.07 8.06 -11.02
N GLY A 74 0.29 8.33 -12.31
CA GLY A 74 0.36 7.32 -13.34
C GLY A 74 1.49 6.31 -13.10
N ALA A 75 2.67 6.78 -12.67
CA ALA A 75 3.79 5.91 -12.34
C ALA A 75 3.52 5.05 -11.09
N VAL A 76 2.89 5.61 -10.05
CA VAL A 76 2.47 4.87 -8.85
C VAL A 76 1.48 3.77 -9.21
N GLU A 77 0.45 4.10 -10.00
CA GLU A 77 -0.54 3.13 -10.46
C GLU A 77 0.08 2.01 -11.30
N GLN A 78 0.96 2.35 -12.24
CA GLN A 78 1.67 1.37 -13.05
C GLN A 78 2.55 0.46 -12.18
N ALA A 79 3.26 1.03 -11.20
CA ALA A 79 4.12 0.27 -10.28
C ALA A 79 3.32 -0.73 -9.42
N LEU A 80 2.09 -0.37 -9.04
CA LEU A 80 1.16 -1.26 -8.33
C LEU A 80 0.64 -2.37 -9.26
N HIS A 81 0.23 -2.01 -10.46
CA HIS A 81 -0.25 -2.96 -11.47
C HIS A 81 0.82 -4.00 -11.85
N ASP A 82 2.07 -3.57 -12.07
CA ASP A 82 3.20 -4.45 -12.38
C ASP A 82 3.49 -5.47 -11.26
N ARG A 83 3.13 -5.12 -10.02
CA ARG A 83 3.22 -5.98 -8.83
C ARG A 83 1.95 -6.80 -8.59
N GLY A 84 0.99 -6.76 -9.52
CA GLY A 84 -0.24 -7.56 -9.49
C GLY A 84 -1.33 -7.01 -8.56
N TRP A 85 -1.28 -5.72 -8.21
CA TRP A 85 -2.36 -5.06 -7.48
C TRP A 85 -3.45 -4.61 -8.45
N ALA A 86 -4.72 -4.81 -8.09
CA ALA A 86 -5.83 -4.17 -8.77
C ALA A 86 -5.95 -2.74 -8.25
N THR A 87 -5.99 -1.76 -9.14
CA THR A 87 -6.02 -0.34 -8.79
C THR A 87 -7.32 0.33 -9.24
N GLU A 88 -7.77 1.30 -8.45
CA GLU A 88 -8.84 2.23 -8.80
C GLU A 88 -8.38 3.64 -8.45
N ARG A 89 -8.53 4.57 -9.40
CA ARG A 89 -8.22 5.98 -9.19
C ARG A 89 -9.50 6.77 -8.92
N SER A 90 -9.45 7.63 -7.91
CA SER A 90 -10.46 8.65 -7.66
C SER A 90 -9.78 10.01 -7.54
N SER A 91 -10.45 11.06 -8.01
CA SER A 91 -9.95 12.42 -7.93
C SER A 91 -11.07 13.35 -7.47
N SER A 92 -10.74 14.26 -6.57
CA SER A 92 -11.62 15.32 -6.09
C SER A 92 -10.99 16.70 -6.33
N ALA A 93 -11.71 17.75 -5.93
CA ALA A 93 -11.17 19.12 -5.99
C ALA A 93 -10.00 19.36 -5.00
N THR A 94 -9.74 18.43 -4.07
CA THR A 94 -8.70 18.60 -3.03
C THR A 94 -7.77 17.41 -2.89
N THR A 95 -8.10 16.27 -3.50
CA THR A 95 -7.34 15.01 -3.39
C THR A 95 -7.22 14.25 -4.69
N GLU A 96 -6.12 13.53 -4.85
CA GLU A 96 -5.98 12.42 -5.81
C GLU A 96 -5.68 11.15 -5.04
N ASP A 97 -6.51 10.13 -5.27
CA ASP A 97 -6.52 8.88 -4.52
C ASP A 97 -6.26 7.70 -5.48
N ILE A 98 -5.34 6.83 -5.11
CA ILE A 98 -5.21 5.49 -5.68
C ILE A 98 -5.57 4.49 -4.59
N PHE A 99 -6.61 3.71 -4.83
CA PHE A 99 -6.94 2.54 -4.04
C PHE A 99 -6.35 1.33 -4.73
N ALA A 100 -5.65 0.48 -3.99
CA ALA A 100 -5.04 -0.73 -4.50
C ALA A 100 -5.37 -1.90 -3.58
N ASN A 101 -5.69 -3.05 -4.18
CA ASN A 101 -5.91 -4.29 -3.44
C ASN A 101 -5.16 -5.45 -4.08
N ARG A 102 -4.74 -6.40 -3.24
CA ARG A 102 -4.17 -7.68 -3.66
C ARG A 102 -4.49 -8.77 -2.64
N GLY A 103 -5.54 -9.54 -2.92
CA GLY A 103 -6.05 -10.51 -1.95
C GLY A 103 -6.75 -9.80 -0.80
N ASP A 104 -6.32 -10.08 0.43
CA ASP A 104 -6.84 -9.42 1.64
C ASP A 104 -6.01 -8.20 2.06
N ALA A 105 -4.95 -7.87 1.31
CA ALA A 105 -4.14 -6.67 1.53
C ALA A 105 -4.69 -5.48 0.74
N ASP A 106 -4.64 -4.30 1.36
CA ASP A 106 -5.09 -3.03 0.80
C ASP A 106 -4.02 -1.94 0.96
N LEU A 107 -4.05 -0.98 0.03
CA LEU A 107 -3.20 0.20 0.06
C LEU A 107 -3.97 1.38 -0.54
N THR A 108 -3.82 2.55 0.07
CA THR A 108 -4.35 3.83 -0.40
C THR A 108 -3.21 4.83 -0.49
N VAL A 109 -3.08 5.49 -1.64
CA VAL A 109 -2.15 6.61 -1.86
C VAL A 109 -2.96 7.86 -2.13
N THR A 110 -2.97 8.80 -1.18
CA THR A 110 -3.71 10.06 -1.25
C THR A 110 -2.75 11.25 -1.31
N ALA A 111 -2.88 12.09 -2.34
CA ALA A 111 -2.21 13.38 -2.42
C ALA A 111 -3.25 14.45 -2.12
N PHE A 112 -2.95 15.28 -1.14
CA PHE A 112 -3.74 16.43 -0.78
C PHE A 112 -3.16 17.66 -1.47
N GLN A 113 -4.02 18.46 -2.09
CA GLN A 113 -3.60 19.70 -2.74
C GLN A 113 -3.31 20.80 -1.70
N HIS A 114 -4.12 20.89 -0.63
CA HIS A 114 -4.00 21.93 0.41
C HIS A 114 -4.37 21.42 1.83
N PRO A 115 -3.45 21.44 2.82
CA PRO A 115 -2.01 21.63 2.64
C PRO A 115 -1.42 20.51 1.79
N THR A 116 -0.35 20.81 1.06
CA THR A 116 0.28 19.87 0.15
C THR A 116 0.97 18.76 0.92
N ARG A 117 0.44 17.55 0.82
CA ARG A 117 0.95 16.36 1.51
C ARG A 117 0.57 15.08 0.79
N VAL A 118 1.34 14.04 1.00
CA VAL A 118 1.04 12.69 0.54
C VAL A 118 0.84 11.77 1.73
N SER A 119 -0.17 10.92 1.65
CA SER A 119 -0.46 9.86 2.59
C SER A 119 -0.42 8.53 1.86
N ILE A 120 0.34 7.58 2.39
CA ILE A 120 0.31 6.18 1.98
C ILE A 120 -0.11 5.36 3.20
N SER A 121 -1.24 4.69 3.11
CA SER A 121 -1.77 3.87 4.20
C SER A 121 -2.29 2.55 3.67
N GLY A 122 -2.25 1.49 4.46
CA GLY A 122 -2.78 0.19 4.02
C GLY A 122 -2.69 -0.86 5.11
N SER A 123 -3.08 -2.08 4.77
CA SER A 123 -2.93 -3.23 5.65
C SER A 123 -2.53 -4.49 4.89
N THR A 124 -1.77 -5.37 5.56
CA THR A 124 -1.46 -6.71 5.03
C THR A 124 -2.68 -7.63 5.11
N SER A 125 -2.59 -8.78 4.44
CA SER A 125 -3.52 -9.87 4.63
C SER A 125 -3.46 -10.42 6.07
N CYS A 126 -4.57 -10.98 6.54
CA CYS A 126 -4.63 -11.65 7.84
C CYS A 126 -3.86 -12.99 7.82
N HIS A 127 -2.83 -13.09 8.64
CA HIS A 127 -1.98 -14.27 8.77
C HIS A 127 -2.12 -14.92 10.15
N ARG A 128 -2.00 -16.24 10.20
CA ARG A 128 -1.87 -16.93 11.47
C ARG A 128 -0.47 -16.64 12.05
N PRO A 129 -0.34 -16.28 13.33
CA PRO A 129 0.95 -16.07 13.98
C PRO A 129 1.81 -17.35 14.02
#